data_AF-A0A3S4U7A4-F1
#
_entry.id   AF-A0A3S4U7A4-F1
#
_cell.length_a   1.000
_cell.length_b   1.000
_cell.length_c   1.000
_cell.angle_alpha   90.00
_cell.angle_beta   90.00
_cell.angle_gamma   90.00
#
_symmetry.space_group_name_H-M   'P 1'
#
loop_
_entity.id
_entity.type
_entity.pdbx_description
1 polymer ?
#
loop_
_entity_poly.entity_id
_entity_poly.type
_entity_poly.pdbx_seq_one_letter_code
_entity_poly.pdbx_strand_id
1 'polypeptide(L)'
;MQLLDLLHPDHKLNYNRVIEVVEQSSIFTPFQWIDALLAGKVNRAKRILSGLQAEDIQPVILLRTLQRELLTILELTKPQQQVCIINALPIQQIKSEFDRLKIWQNRRPLFLTAVQRLTYQKLYEIIQELANIERLAKQEFSNNVWEKLADLSVKICS
;
A
#
# COMPACT_ATOMS: atom_id res chain seq x y z
N MET A 1 -4.75 22.20 13.58
CA MET A 1 -4.69 22.84 14.92
C MET A 1 -6.07 23.22 15.46
N GLN A 2 -7.10 23.50 14.66
CA GLN A 2 -8.40 23.99 15.19
C GLN A 2 -9.37 22.91 15.72
N LEU A 3 -9.28 21.65 15.27
CA LEU A 3 -10.18 20.57 15.73
C LEU A 3 -9.85 20.05 17.15
N LEU A 4 -8.61 20.18 17.60
CA LEU A 4 -8.16 19.67 18.90
C LEU A 4 -8.54 20.59 20.07
N ASP A 5 -8.57 21.91 19.85
CA ASP A 5 -8.96 22.89 20.88
C ASP A 5 -10.47 22.86 21.18
N LEU A 6 -11.31 22.53 20.19
CA LEU A 6 -12.77 22.53 20.35
C LEU A 6 -13.27 21.35 21.20
N LEU A 7 -12.52 20.24 21.24
CA LEU A 7 -12.93 19.01 21.92
C LEU A 7 -12.47 18.92 23.37
N HIS A 8 -11.45 19.70 23.78
CA HIS A 8 -10.83 19.58 25.11
C HIS A 8 -10.32 20.92 25.68
N PRO A 9 -11.11 21.63 26.50
CA PRO A 9 -10.68 22.88 27.14
C PRO A 9 -9.63 22.70 28.25
N ASP A 10 -9.34 21.46 28.69
CA ASP A 10 -8.54 21.16 29.88
C ASP A 10 -7.03 20.91 29.64
N HIS A 11 -6.44 21.42 28.54
CA HIS A 11 -4.99 21.57 28.27
C HIS A 11 -4.01 20.44 28.70
N LYS A 12 -4.47 19.22 28.98
CA LYS A 12 -3.65 18.04 29.33
C LYS A 12 -3.75 17.01 28.22
N LEU A 13 -3.14 17.35 27.09
CA LEU A 13 -3.01 16.45 25.95
C LEU A 13 -1.96 15.39 26.27
N ASN A 14 -2.41 14.20 26.68
CA ASN A 14 -1.55 13.03 26.78
C ASN A 14 -1.21 12.52 25.37
N TYR A 15 0.05 12.21 25.08
CA TYR A 15 0.55 11.79 23.76
C TYR A 15 -0.28 10.65 23.14
N ASN A 16 -0.65 9.66 23.96
CA ASN A 16 -1.48 8.53 23.53
C ASN A 16 -2.89 8.96 23.08
N ARG A 17 -3.45 10.00 23.71
CA ARG A 17 -4.79 10.52 23.40
C ARG A 17 -4.80 11.33 22.11
N VAL A 18 -3.73 12.07 21.84
CA VAL A 18 -3.54 12.78 20.56
C VAL A 18 -3.44 11.78 19.42
N ILE A 19 -2.69 10.69 19.59
CA ILE A 19 -2.63 9.61 18.61
C ILE A 19 -4.02 9.02 18.40
N GLU A 20 -4.75 8.65 19.45
CA GLU A 20 -6.10 8.08 19.32
C GLU A 20 -7.08 9.02 18.58
N VAL A 21 -7.10 10.32 18.93
CA VAL A 21 -8.00 11.31 18.32
C VAL A 21 -7.61 11.62 16.88
N VAL A 22 -6.30 11.74 16.59
CA VAL A 22 -5.81 11.89 15.20
C VAL A 22 -6.08 10.61 14.40
N GLU A 23 -5.98 9.43 15.01
CA GLU A 23 -6.29 8.15 14.36
C GLU A 23 -7.78 7.96 14.10
N GLN A 24 -8.66 8.53 14.93
CA GLN A 24 -10.12 8.52 14.73
C GLN A 24 -10.61 9.61 13.77
N SER A 25 -9.88 10.72 13.63
CA SER A 25 -10.20 11.84 12.73
C SER A 25 -9.35 11.89 11.45
N SER A 26 -8.49 10.89 11.23
CA SER A 26 -7.62 10.88 10.06
C SER A 26 -8.38 10.40 8.84
N ILE A 27 -8.69 11.37 7.96
CA ILE A 27 -9.06 11.09 6.57
C ILE A 27 -7.90 10.32 5.96
N PHE A 28 -8.13 9.03 5.71
CA PHE A 28 -7.14 8.20 5.07
C PHE A 28 -7.03 8.53 3.58
N THR A 29 -5.86 8.26 3.00
CA THR A 29 -5.62 8.39 1.56
C THR A 29 -5.21 7.05 0.95
N PRO A 30 -5.48 6.83 -0.36
CA PRO A 30 -4.98 5.64 -1.07
C PRO A 30 -3.46 5.48 -0.97
N PHE A 31 -2.70 6.58 -0.86
CA PHE A 31 -1.24 6.52 -0.70
C PHE A 31 -0.82 5.96 0.67
N GLN A 32 -1.55 6.27 1.74
CA GLN A 32 -1.29 5.69 3.05
C GLN A 32 -1.58 4.18 3.07
N TRP A 33 -2.57 3.72 2.29
CA TRP A 33 -2.82 2.29 2.09
C TRP A 33 -1.62 1.63 1.41
N ILE A 34 -1.12 2.20 0.30
CA ILE A 34 0.10 1.74 -0.38
C ILE A 34 1.29 1.67 0.58
N ASP A 35 1.54 2.74 1.35
CA ASP A 35 2.68 2.78 2.26
C ASP A 35 2.58 1.67 3.32
N ALA A 36 1.37 1.37 3.81
CA ALA A 36 1.14 0.26 4.73
C ALA A 36 1.40 -1.11 4.07
N LEU A 37 1.01 -1.29 2.80
CA LEU A 37 1.26 -2.50 2.03
C LEU A 37 2.76 -2.73 1.79
N LEU A 38 3.47 -1.71 1.31
CA LEU A 38 4.92 -1.78 1.06
C LEU A 38 5.71 -2.04 2.35
N ALA A 39 5.26 -1.46 3.47
CA ALA A 39 5.85 -1.70 4.79
C ALA A 39 5.47 -3.06 5.41
N GLY A 40 4.61 -3.87 4.79
CA GLY A 40 4.14 -5.15 5.34
C GLY A 40 3.23 -5.03 6.56
N LYS A 41 2.60 -3.87 6.78
CA LYS A 41 1.77 -3.59 7.96
C LYS A 41 0.30 -3.94 7.71
N VAL A 42 -0.02 -5.24 7.70
CA VAL A 42 -1.36 -5.75 7.34
C VAL A 42 -2.51 -5.15 8.17
N ASN A 43 -2.37 -5.05 9.49
CA ASN A 43 -3.42 -4.51 10.36
C ASN A 43 -3.70 -3.03 10.05
N ARG A 44 -2.64 -2.27 9.76
CA ARG A 44 -2.76 -0.87 9.33
C ARG A 44 -3.41 -0.78 7.96
N ALA A 45 -3.02 -1.63 7.01
CA ALA A 45 -3.60 -1.66 5.66
C ALA A 45 -5.11 -1.94 5.71
N LYS A 46 -5.56 -2.92 6.52
CA LYS A 46 -6.99 -3.23 6.73
C LYS A 46 -7.77 -2.06 7.33
N ARG A 47 -7.21 -1.41 8.36
CA ARG A 47 -7.83 -0.21 8.98
C ARG A 47 -7.99 0.91 7.96
N ILE A 48 -6.95 1.21 7.20
CA ILE A 48 -6.98 2.24 6.16
C ILE A 48 -8.03 1.91 5.10
N LEU A 49 -8.03 0.67 4.60
CA LEU A 49 -8.97 0.22 3.57
C LEU A 49 -10.43 0.36 4.04
N SER A 50 -10.71 0.01 5.29
CA SER A 50 -12.05 0.17 5.90
C SER A 50 -12.47 1.64 5.98
N GLY A 51 -11.55 2.53 6.35
CA GLY A 51 -11.83 3.97 6.37
C GLY A 51 -12.04 4.55 4.97
N LEU A 52 -11.25 4.13 3.97
CA LEU A 52 -11.45 4.55 2.58
C LEU A 52 -12.81 4.08 2.03
N GLN A 53 -13.27 2.90 2.44
CA GLN A 53 -14.60 2.40 2.08
C GLN A 53 -15.72 3.22 2.74
N ALA A 54 -15.58 3.60 4.00
CA ALA A 54 -16.57 4.42 4.71
C ALA A 54 -16.69 5.84 4.16
N GLU A 55 -15.62 6.36 3.55
CA GLU A 55 -15.56 7.66 2.87
C GLU A 55 -15.97 7.57 1.38
N ASP A 56 -16.58 6.47 0.95
CA ASP A 56 -17.06 6.22 -0.43
C ASP A 56 -15.98 6.45 -1.52
N ILE A 57 -14.70 6.20 -1.20
CA ILE A 57 -13.61 6.29 -2.19
C ILE A 57 -13.80 5.22 -3.26
N GLN A 58 -13.75 5.61 -4.53
CA GLN A 58 -13.93 4.66 -5.63
C GLN A 58 -12.80 3.61 -5.65
N PRO A 59 -13.12 2.30 -5.62
CA PRO A 59 -12.11 1.23 -5.62
C PRO A 59 -11.12 1.28 -6.79
N VAL A 60 -11.55 1.79 -7.94
CA VAL A 60 -10.72 1.97 -9.14
C VAL A 60 -9.49 2.86 -8.86
N ILE A 61 -9.61 3.83 -7.95
CA ILE A 61 -8.48 4.67 -7.52
C ILE A 61 -7.44 3.84 -6.78
N LEU A 62 -7.88 2.96 -5.86
CA LEU A 62 -6.98 2.07 -5.14
C LEU A 62 -6.28 1.10 -6.09
N LEU A 63 -7.03 0.48 -7.01
CA LEU A 63 -6.51 -0.43 -8.01
C LEU A 63 -5.41 0.20 -8.86
N ARG A 64 -5.67 1.40 -9.42
CA ARG A 64 -4.69 2.12 -10.24
C ARG A 64 -3.47 2.56 -9.45
N THR A 65 -3.68 3.00 -8.21
CA THR A 65 -2.58 3.40 -7.32
C THR A 65 -1.70 2.20 -7.00
N LEU A 66 -2.28 1.05 -6.66
CA LEU A 66 -1.52 -0.17 -6.39
C LEU A 66 -0.80 -0.70 -7.63
N GLN A 67 -1.47 -0.73 -8.78
CA GLN A 67 -0.88 -1.15 -10.05
C GLN A 67 0.43 -0.40 -10.34
N ARG A 68 0.42 0.93 -10.20
CA ARG A 68 1.61 1.76 -10.47
C ARG A 68 2.80 1.35 -9.60
N GLU A 69 2.55 1.05 -8.33
CA GLU A 69 3.61 0.73 -7.37
C GLU A 69 4.15 -0.69 -7.57
N LEU A 70 3.28 -1.65 -7.93
CA LEU A 70 3.71 -3.01 -8.31
C LEU A 70 4.57 -3.00 -9.58
N LEU A 71 4.17 -2.22 -10.60
CA LEU A 71 4.97 -2.05 -11.81
C LEU A 71 6.30 -1.35 -11.52
N THR A 72 6.30 -0.41 -10.57
CA THR A 72 7.53 0.25 -10.09
C THR A 72 8.46 -0.77 -9.43
N ILE A 73 7.95 -1.69 -8.61
CA ILE A 73 8.75 -2.79 -8.02
C ILE A 73 9.34 -3.67 -9.12
N LEU A 74 8.56 -4.05 -10.13
CA LEU A 74 9.06 -4.84 -11.26
C LEU A 74 10.19 -4.14 -12.00
N GLU A 75 10.05 -2.84 -12.25
CA GLU A 75 11.07 -2.04 -12.95
C GLU A 75 12.33 -1.83 -12.08
N LEU A 76 12.16 -1.56 -10.78
CA LEU A 76 13.26 -1.43 -9.81
C LEU A 76 14.08 -2.72 -9.68
N THR A 77 13.42 -3.86 -9.81
CA THR A 77 14.02 -5.19 -9.58
C THR A 77 14.27 -5.92 -10.88
N LYS A 78 14.21 -5.27 -12.04
CA LYS A 78 14.33 -5.94 -13.34
C LYS A 78 15.61 -6.80 -13.41
N PRO A 79 15.50 -8.11 -13.66
CA PRO A 79 16.66 -9.00 -13.59
C PRO A 79 17.61 -8.73 -14.76
N GLN A 80 18.90 -8.58 -14.46
CA GLN A 80 19.96 -8.43 -15.48
C GLN A 80 20.51 -9.78 -15.93
N GLN A 81 20.25 -10.83 -15.15
CA GLN A 81 20.71 -12.20 -15.36
C GLN A 81 19.59 -13.17 -14.97
N GLN A 82 19.79 -14.47 -15.19
CA GLN A 82 18.81 -15.47 -14.79
C GLN A 82 18.65 -15.50 -13.26
N VAL A 83 17.41 -15.45 -12.81
CA VAL A 83 17.05 -15.40 -11.38
C VAL A 83 16.07 -16.51 -11.04
N CYS A 84 16.15 -17.02 -9.81
CA CYS A 84 15.18 -17.95 -9.27
C CYS A 84 13.93 -17.19 -8.82
N ILE A 85 12.77 -17.48 -9.42
CA ILE A 85 11.53 -16.70 -9.23
C ILE A 85 10.91 -16.83 -7.83
N ILE A 86 11.33 -17.84 -7.06
CA ILE A 86 10.86 -18.12 -5.70
C ILE A 86 11.72 -17.45 -4.62
N ASN A 87 12.89 -16.93 -4.99
CA ASN A 87 13.74 -16.20 -4.06
C ASN A 87 13.27 -14.74 -3.95
N ALA A 88 13.71 -14.07 -2.88
CA ALA A 88 13.49 -12.65 -2.72
C ALA A 88 13.99 -11.86 -3.95
N LEU A 89 13.30 -10.77 -4.26
CA LEU A 89 13.64 -9.93 -5.40
C LEU A 89 15.08 -9.38 -5.28
N PRO A 90 15.81 -9.23 -6.40
CA PRO A 90 17.18 -8.75 -6.38
C PRO A 90 17.26 -7.30 -5.90
N ILE A 91 18.23 -7.04 -5.03
CA ILE A 91 18.52 -5.70 -4.46
C ILE A 91 19.78 -5.10 -5.09
N GLN A 92 20.49 -5.87 -5.92
CA GLN A 92 21.69 -5.43 -6.61
C GLN A 92 21.35 -4.19 -7.46
N GLN A 93 22.16 -3.12 -7.31
CA GLN A 93 21.98 -1.86 -8.03
C GLN A 93 20.67 -1.11 -7.75
N ILE A 94 19.87 -1.50 -6.75
CA ILE A 94 18.59 -0.83 -6.46
C ILE A 94 18.74 0.68 -6.20
N LYS A 95 19.89 1.12 -5.67
CA LYS A 95 20.20 2.54 -5.44
C LYS A 95 20.23 3.34 -6.75
N SER A 96 20.93 2.85 -7.77
CA SER A 96 20.97 3.51 -9.08
C SER A 96 19.62 3.44 -9.78
N GLU A 97 18.86 2.36 -9.58
CA GLU A 97 17.49 2.25 -10.11
C GLU A 97 16.54 3.25 -9.45
N PHE A 98 16.66 3.50 -8.14
CA PHE A 98 15.89 4.57 -7.48
C PHE A 98 16.21 5.94 -8.07
N ASP A 99 17.47 6.23 -8.38
CA ASP A 99 17.87 7.49 -8.99
C ASP A 99 17.34 7.60 -10.43
N ARG A 100 17.47 6.53 -11.23
CA ARG A 100 16.96 6.44 -12.62
C ARG A 100 15.45 6.67 -12.68
N LEU A 101 14.69 6.03 -11.79
CA LEU A 101 13.24 6.17 -11.70
C LEU A 101 12.79 7.41 -10.92
N LYS A 102 13.73 8.23 -10.43
CA LYS A 102 13.47 9.46 -9.66
C LYS A 102 12.56 9.21 -8.44
N ILE A 103 12.80 8.10 -7.74
CA ILE A 103 12.06 7.77 -6.52
C ILE A 103 12.54 8.68 -5.38
N TRP A 104 11.59 9.40 -4.79
CA TRP A 104 11.80 10.28 -3.64
C TRP A 104 12.46 9.54 -2.46
N GLN A 105 13.40 10.20 -1.78
CA GLN A 105 14.21 9.58 -0.73
C GLN A 105 13.37 8.99 0.41
N ASN A 106 12.29 9.67 0.81
CA ASN A 106 11.36 9.21 1.86
C ASN A 106 10.60 7.92 1.49
N ARG A 107 10.49 7.58 0.20
CA ARG A 107 9.79 6.39 -0.30
C ARG A 107 10.71 5.17 -0.45
N ARG A 108 12.01 5.38 -0.62
CA ARG A 108 12.99 4.29 -0.85
C ARG A 108 12.97 3.21 0.22
N PRO A 109 12.87 3.53 1.53
CA PRO A 109 12.79 2.50 2.57
C PRO A 109 11.59 1.56 2.40
N LEU A 110 10.43 2.08 1.98
CA LEU A 110 9.21 1.28 1.78
C LEU A 110 9.40 0.26 0.65
N PHE A 111 9.97 0.69 -0.47
CA PHE A 111 10.28 -0.20 -1.57
C PHE A 111 11.32 -1.25 -1.19
N LEU A 112 12.36 -0.87 -0.45
CA LEU A 112 13.37 -1.82 0.05
C LEU A 112 12.73 -2.91 0.92
N THR A 113 11.85 -2.54 1.84
CA THR A 113 11.12 -3.51 2.67
C THR A 113 10.27 -4.46 1.82
N ALA A 114 9.56 -3.94 0.82
CA ALA A 114 8.75 -4.77 -0.07
C ALA A 114 9.61 -5.74 -0.91
N VAL A 115 10.71 -5.27 -1.48
CA VAL A 115 11.64 -6.08 -2.30
C VAL A 115 12.27 -7.21 -1.50
N GLN A 116 12.58 -6.97 -0.21
CA GLN A 116 13.15 -8.00 0.67
C GLN A 116 12.15 -9.12 1.02
N ARG A 117 10.84 -8.83 0.97
CA ARG A 117 9.79 -9.77 1.37
C ARG A 117 9.13 -10.49 0.20
N LEU A 118 9.01 -9.81 -0.94
CA LEU A 118 8.34 -10.35 -2.13
C LEU A 118 9.29 -11.14 -3.03
N THR A 119 8.71 -12.03 -3.81
CA THR A 119 9.36 -12.82 -4.87
C THR A 119 8.68 -12.50 -6.21
N TYR A 120 9.32 -12.81 -7.34
CA TYR A 120 8.66 -12.62 -8.63
C TYR A 120 7.39 -13.46 -8.75
N GLN A 121 7.41 -14.71 -8.28
CA GLN A 121 6.22 -15.57 -8.29
C GLN A 121 5.06 -14.88 -7.58
N LYS A 122 5.29 -14.42 -6.34
CA LYS A 122 4.27 -13.73 -5.55
C LYS A 122 3.78 -12.46 -6.22
N LEU A 123 4.69 -11.68 -6.81
CA LEU A 123 4.37 -10.44 -7.50
C LEU A 123 3.48 -10.68 -8.74
N TYR A 124 3.77 -11.73 -9.52
CA TYR A 124 2.91 -12.12 -10.65
C TYR A 124 1.52 -12.55 -10.19
N GLU A 125 1.44 -13.37 -9.14
CA GLU A 125 0.15 -13.77 -8.57
C GLU A 125 -0.66 -12.57 -8.06
N ILE A 126 -0.01 -11.60 -7.40
CA ILE A 126 -0.62 -10.35 -6.94
C ILE A 126 -1.14 -9.54 -8.13
N ILE A 127 -0.36 -9.41 -9.21
CA ILE A 127 -0.75 -8.64 -10.39
C ILE A 127 -1.92 -9.30 -11.14
N GLN A 128 -1.93 -10.63 -11.26
CA GLN A 128 -3.04 -11.38 -11.85
C GLN A 128 -4.33 -11.18 -11.04
N GLU A 129 -4.23 -11.26 -9.71
CA GLU A 129 -5.36 -11.04 -8.82
C GLU A 129 -5.86 -9.60 -8.88
N LEU A 130 -4.95 -8.61 -8.93
CA LEU A 130 -5.30 -7.20 -9.12
C LEU A 130 -6.08 -6.99 -10.43
N ALA A 131 -5.63 -7.59 -11.54
CA ALA A 131 -6.30 -7.50 -12.83
C ALA A 131 -7.71 -8.14 -12.79
N ASN A 132 -7.87 -9.25 -12.09
CA ASN A 132 -9.17 -9.87 -11.88
C ASN A 132 -10.11 -8.95 -11.07
N ILE A 133 -9.63 -8.33 -10.00
CA ILE A 133 -10.41 -7.36 -9.20
C ILE A 133 -10.79 -6.15 -10.05
N GLU A 134 -9.86 -5.66 -10.88
CA GLU A 134 -10.13 -4.55 -11.80
C GLU A 134 -11.23 -4.89 -12.81
N ARG A 135 -11.24 -6.11 -13.34
CA ARG A 135 -12.32 -6.59 -14.22
C ARG A 135 -13.66 -6.59 -13.48
N LEU A 136 -13.71 -7.13 -12.27
CA LEU A 136 -14.93 -7.15 -11.43
C LEU A 136 -15.45 -5.74 -11.13
N ALA A 137 -14.55 -4.81 -10.84
CA ALA A 137 -14.90 -3.43 -10.52
C ALA A 137 -15.45 -2.66 -11.73
N LYS A 138 -14.91 -2.91 -12.93
CA LYS A 138 -15.25 -2.15 -14.15
C LYS A 138 -16.37 -2.77 -14.98
N GLN A 139 -16.49 -4.09 -15.00
CA GLN A 139 -17.41 -4.81 -15.89
C GLN A 139 -18.63 -5.36 -15.15
N GLU A 140 -18.43 -5.86 -13.93
CA GLU A 140 -19.47 -6.56 -13.17
C GLU A 140 -20.07 -5.70 -12.06
N PHE A 141 -19.53 -4.49 -11.83
CA PHE A 141 -19.93 -3.55 -10.76
C PHE A 141 -20.13 -4.25 -9.41
N SER A 142 -19.28 -5.23 -9.10
CA SER A 142 -19.45 -6.11 -7.96
C SER A 142 -19.18 -5.39 -6.64
N ASN A 143 -20.03 -5.63 -5.64
CA ASN A 143 -19.83 -5.12 -4.28
C ASN A 143 -18.68 -5.82 -3.54
N ASN A 144 -18.19 -6.96 -4.04
CA ASN A 144 -17.16 -7.77 -3.38
C ASN A 144 -15.73 -7.26 -3.64
N VAL A 145 -15.56 -6.15 -4.36
CA VAL A 145 -14.25 -5.57 -4.69
C VAL A 145 -13.46 -5.22 -3.42
N TRP A 146 -14.13 -4.71 -2.39
CA TRP A 146 -13.48 -4.33 -1.13
C TRP A 146 -12.95 -5.53 -0.35
N GLU A 147 -13.72 -6.61 -0.27
CA GLU A 147 -13.27 -7.86 0.36
C GLU A 147 -12.04 -8.42 -0.36
N LYS A 148 -12.06 -8.43 -1.69
CA LYS A 148 -10.91 -8.88 -2.49
C LYS A 148 -9.69 -7.98 -2.35
N LEU A 149 -9.87 -6.67 -2.21
CA LEU A 149 -8.78 -5.75 -1.90
C LEU A 149 -8.19 -6.02 -0.50
N ALA A 150 -9.02 -6.42 0.47
CA ALA A 150 -8.55 -6.81 1.80
C ALA A 150 -7.73 -8.10 1.76
N ASP A 151 -8.17 -9.11 1.01
CA ASP A 151 -7.44 -10.36 0.81
C ASP A 151 -6.11 -10.13 0.09
N LEU A 152 -6.14 -9.33 -0.99
CA LEU A 152 -4.94 -8.94 -1.72
C LEU A 152 -3.97 -8.15 -0.81
N SER A 153 -4.50 -7.31 0.09
CA SER A 153 -3.67 -6.59 1.07
C SER A 153 -2.92 -7.55 2.01
N VAL A 154 -3.57 -8.63 2.45
CA VAL A 154 -2.92 -9.68 3.26
C VAL A 154 -1.83 -10.36 2.45
N LYS A 155 -2.13 -10.74 1.20
CA LYS A 155 -1.18 -11.39 0.28
C LYS A 155 0.03 -10.52 -0.03
N ILE A 156 -0.15 -9.21 -0.15
CA ILE A 156 0.95 -8.25 -0.36
C ILE A 156 1.75 -8.04 0.92
N CYS A 157 1.19 -8.22 2.12
CA CYS A 157 1.88 -8.00 3.40
C CYS A 157 2.58 -9.25 3.97
N SER A 158 2.18 -10.45 3.55
CA SER A 158 2.87 -11.72 3.86
C SER A 158 4.22 -11.78 3.18
#